data_AF-A0A7S4DWY2-F1
#
_entry.id   AF-A0A7S4DWY2-F1
#
_cell.length_a   1.000
_cell.length_b   1.000
_cell.length_c   1.000
_cell.angle_alpha   90.00
_cell.angle_beta   90.00
_cell.angle_gamma   90.00
#
_symmetry.space_group_name_H-M   'P 1'
#
loop_
_entity.id
_entity.type
_entity.pdbx_description
1 polymer ?
#
loop_
_entity_poly.entity_id
_entity_poly.type
_entity_poly.pdbx_seq_one_letter_code
_entity_poly.pdbx_strand_id
1 'polypeptide(L)'
;SVRLRCCHSPPRPRENPWNGCGTPSRAYLHPNPQGWARAETSGSMADSKETAALFESIGIAPVKAKEAAANPKVAKKLRAVIDLAGVGSGCDKAVGVLLYKVATVVKKFEEAKHMDKILPYITSGKVKSNQQMAALLKELTKGPATFDAAAFEKNCGVGVEVTAEDVKKTIAKIFEENKEALLEKRYAYQGVVSGKVRSALKWADGKTVHQEFTRALKAMLGERTETDKKAGSKPKKAKKGAKKGGKAA
;
A
#
# COMPACT_ATOMS: atom_id res chain seq x y z
N SER A 1 57.67 58.86 -22.71
CA SER A 1 57.35 59.62 -21.48
C SER A 1 57.25 58.67 -20.32
N VAL A 2 58.29 58.57 -19.47
CA VAL A 2 58.43 59.30 -18.19
C VAL A 2 57.48 58.67 -17.15
N ARG A 3 57.97 57.73 -16.30
CA ARG A 3 58.55 57.95 -14.94
C ARG A 3 57.44 58.32 -13.94
N LEU A 4 57.40 57.97 -12.65
CA LEU A 4 58.19 57.29 -11.62
C LEU A 4 57.18 57.20 -10.44
N ARG A 5 57.03 56.09 -9.71
CA ARG A 5 57.87 55.59 -8.60
C ARG A 5 57.66 56.35 -7.28
N CYS A 6 57.73 55.56 -6.20
CA CYS A 6 58.09 55.92 -4.82
C CYS A 6 56.99 56.53 -3.95
N CYS A 7 56.92 56.34 -2.63
CA CYS A 7 57.57 55.50 -1.62
C CYS A 7 56.94 56.00 -0.30
N HIS A 8 56.67 55.16 0.69
CA HIS A 8 57.37 55.23 1.99
C HIS A 8 56.84 54.21 3.00
N SER A 9 57.80 53.45 3.48
CA SER A 9 57.82 52.45 4.54
C SER A 9 57.79 53.07 5.97
N PRO A 10 57.67 52.26 7.04
CA PRO A 10 57.48 52.68 8.43
C PRO A 10 58.79 53.03 9.16
N PRO A 11 58.72 53.42 10.46
CA PRO A 11 59.51 52.69 11.46
C PRO A 11 58.81 52.45 12.82
N ARG A 12 59.47 51.58 13.61
CA ARG A 12 59.14 50.96 14.91
C ARG A 12 59.46 51.91 16.13
N PRO A 13 59.94 51.42 17.30
CA PRO A 13 59.25 50.97 18.52
C PRO A 13 59.65 51.79 19.77
N ARG A 14 59.08 51.51 20.96
CA ARG A 14 59.70 51.65 22.31
C ARG A 14 58.92 50.72 23.25
N GLU A 15 59.47 49.57 23.62
CA GLU A 15 60.37 49.28 24.76
C GLU A 15 59.65 49.07 26.11
N ASN A 16 59.99 47.90 26.69
CA ASN A 16 59.64 47.22 27.94
C ASN A 16 60.01 48.08 29.21
N PRO A 17 60.01 47.63 30.51
CA PRO A 17 60.09 46.25 31.04
C PRO A 17 59.51 45.94 32.47
N TRP A 18 59.68 44.66 32.86
CA TRP A 18 59.74 44.05 34.21
C TRP A 18 58.48 43.40 34.85
N ASN A 19 58.45 42.07 34.68
CA ASN A 19 58.44 41.01 35.70
C ASN A 19 57.37 41.00 36.81
N GLY A 20 56.61 39.90 36.86
CA GLY A 20 55.85 39.46 38.02
C GLY A 20 55.47 37.98 37.91
N CYS A 21 56.31 37.12 38.50
CA CYS A 21 56.16 35.67 38.64
C CYS A 21 54.80 35.19 39.15
N GLY A 22 54.36 34.03 38.62
CA GLY A 22 53.88 32.91 39.43
C GLY A 22 52.41 32.94 39.87
N THR A 23 51.58 32.19 39.15
CA THR A 23 50.32 31.65 39.72
C THR A 23 50.35 30.12 39.62
N PRO A 24 50.31 29.39 40.73
CA PRO A 24 49.90 27.99 40.73
C PRO A 24 48.38 27.95 40.73
N SER A 25 47.84 27.29 39.70
CA SER A 25 46.42 27.01 39.50
C SER A 25 45.73 26.54 40.77
N ARG A 26 44.78 27.35 41.23
CA ARG A 26 43.76 26.97 42.22
C ARG A 26 43.01 25.75 41.68
N ALA A 27 43.13 24.63 42.39
CA ALA A 27 42.42 23.39 42.13
C ALA A 27 40.91 23.68 42.02
N TYR A 28 40.40 23.67 40.79
CA TYR A 28 38.99 23.50 40.52
C TYR A 28 38.71 22.00 40.58
N LEU A 29 37.82 21.62 41.50
CA LEU A 29 37.30 20.28 41.63
C LEU A 29 36.92 19.73 40.25
N HIS A 30 37.55 18.62 39.86
CA HIS A 30 37.05 17.79 38.78
C HIS A 30 35.74 17.15 39.25
N PRO A 31 34.61 17.34 38.55
CA PRO A 31 33.51 16.40 38.69
C PRO A 31 33.93 15.08 38.04
N ASN A 32 33.99 14.06 38.87
CA ASN A 32 34.08 12.64 38.57
C ASN A 32 33.38 12.25 37.25
N PRO A 33 34.07 11.70 36.22
CA PRO A 33 33.45 11.27 34.98
C PRO A 33 32.96 9.81 35.06
N GLN A 34 32.35 9.43 36.18
CA GLN A 34 31.69 8.13 36.35
C GLN A 34 30.29 8.34 36.89
N GLY A 35 29.37 8.61 35.98
CA GLY A 35 27.98 8.87 36.34
C GLY A 35 27.10 9.26 35.16
N TRP A 36 27.46 8.90 33.93
CA TRP A 36 26.42 8.74 32.92
C TRP A 36 25.85 7.35 33.15
N ALA A 37 24.78 7.31 33.93
CA ALA A 37 23.86 6.20 33.89
C ALA A 37 23.67 5.84 32.41
N ARG A 38 24.01 4.60 32.04
CA ARG A 38 23.34 3.95 30.93
C ARG A 38 21.86 4.20 31.19
N ALA A 39 21.25 5.10 30.43
CA ALA A 39 19.84 5.01 30.17
C ALA A 39 19.70 3.65 29.49
N GLU A 40 19.43 2.66 30.32
CA GLU A 40 19.04 1.34 29.87
C GLU A 40 17.93 1.57 28.86
N THR A 41 18.17 1.14 27.63
CA THR A 41 17.11 0.85 26.67
C THR A 41 16.25 -0.26 27.27
N SER A 42 15.37 0.10 28.21
CA SER A 42 14.38 -0.77 28.85
C SER A 42 13.06 -0.81 28.06
N GLY A 43 13.05 -0.32 26.83
CA GLY A 43 11.97 -0.59 25.87
C GLY A 43 12.25 -1.87 25.08
N SER A 44 11.94 -3.06 25.63
CA SER A 44 12.14 -4.30 24.85
C SER A 44 11.18 -5.48 25.15
N MET A 45 10.31 -5.42 26.17
CA MET A 45 9.21 -6.40 26.28
C MET A 45 7.89 -5.81 26.77
N ALA A 46 7.92 -4.84 27.69
CA ALA A 46 6.71 -4.20 28.19
C ALA A 46 5.95 -3.45 27.06
N ASP A 47 6.67 -2.67 26.24
CA ASP A 47 6.11 -1.94 25.09
C ASP A 47 5.53 -2.88 24.03
N SER A 48 6.17 -4.04 23.79
CA SER A 48 5.68 -5.05 22.86
C SER A 48 4.39 -5.71 23.36
N LYS A 49 4.30 -5.99 24.67
CA LYS A 49 3.08 -6.56 25.28
C LYS A 49 1.92 -5.57 25.27
N GLU A 50 2.17 -4.30 25.58
CA GLU A 50 1.17 -3.23 25.51
C GLU A 50 0.70 -3.00 24.07
N THR A 51 1.63 -2.98 23.12
CA THR A 51 1.32 -2.89 21.68
C THR A 51 0.50 -4.07 21.19
N ALA A 52 0.81 -5.30 21.65
CA ALA A 52 0.00 -6.47 21.33
C ALA A 52 -1.42 -6.35 21.91
N ALA A 53 -1.57 -5.87 23.15
CA ALA A 53 -2.88 -5.64 23.77
C ALA A 53 -3.71 -4.60 23.01
N LEU A 54 -3.08 -3.53 22.52
CA LEU A 54 -3.72 -2.53 21.64
C LEU A 54 -4.19 -3.16 20.31
N PHE A 55 -3.40 -4.08 19.74
CA PHE A 55 -3.82 -4.76 18.50
C PHE A 55 -4.95 -5.77 18.76
N GLU A 56 -4.96 -6.41 19.92
CA GLU A 56 -6.06 -7.27 20.34
C GLU A 56 -7.35 -6.48 20.58
N SER A 57 -7.29 -5.25 21.11
CA SER A 57 -8.48 -4.41 21.36
C SER A 57 -9.22 -3.97 20.09
N ILE A 58 -8.53 -3.88 18.95
CA ILE A 58 -9.14 -3.68 17.63
C ILE A 58 -9.56 -5.02 16.96
N GLY A 59 -9.47 -6.14 17.67
CA GLY A 59 -9.92 -7.45 17.20
C GLY A 59 -8.92 -8.25 16.37
N ILE A 60 -7.62 -7.92 16.40
CA ILE A 60 -6.59 -8.79 15.85
C ILE A 60 -6.42 -10.02 16.74
N ALA A 61 -6.31 -11.20 16.12
CA ALA A 61 -6.15 -12.44 16.86
C ALA A 61 -4.85 -12.42 17.70
N PRO A 62 -4.84 -12.93 18.95
CA PRO A 62 -3.72 -12.78 19.88
C PRO A 62 -2.36 -13.21 19.33
N VAL A 63 -2.31 -14.30 18.57
CA VAL A 63 -1.08 -14.77 17.91
C VAL A 63 -0.56 -13.74 16.91
N LYS A 64 -1.43 -13.24 16.03
CA LYS A 64 -1.07 -12.23 15.02
C LYS A 64 -0.74 -10.88 15.65
N ALA A 65 -1.40 -10.52 16.75
CA ALA A 65 -1.12 -9.30 17.48
C ALA A 65 0.31 -9.30 18.04
N LYS A 66 0.73 -10.42 18.65
CA LYS A 66 2.10 -10.62 19.13
C LYS A 66 3.12 -10.59 17.99
N GLU A 67 2.85 -11.28 16.89
CA GLU A 67 3.72 -11.27 15.70
C GLU A 67 3.88 -9.85 15.12
N ALA A 68 2.77 -9.11 15.02
CA ALA A 68 2.77 -7.74 14.52
C ALA A 68 3.49 -6.77 15.46
N ALA A 69 3.31 -6.93 16.77
CA ALA A 69 4.01 -6.14 17.80
C ALA A 69 5.52 -6.44 17.85
N ALA A 70 5.92 -7.68 17.56
CA ALA A 70 7.32 -8.08 17.47
C ALA A 70 8.03 -7.52 16.22
N ASN A 71 7.29 -7.05 15.22
CA ASN A 71 7.86 -6.41 14.03
C ASN A 71 7.79 -4.88 14.16
N PRO A 72 8.91 -4.18 14.45
CA PRO A 72 8.89 -2.74 14.75
C PRO A 72 8.29 -1.89 13.62
N LYS A 73 8.48 -2.29 12.36
CA LYS A 73 7.95 -1.57 11.20
C LYS A 73 6.43 -1.71 11.11
N VAL A 74 5.90 -2.90 11.36
CA VAL A 74 4.45 -3.15 11.35
C VAL A 74 3.82 -2.51 12.58
N ALA A 75 4.42 -2.69 13.75
CA ALA A 75 3.96 -2.12 15.00
C ALA A 75 3.80 -0.59 14.92
N LYS A 76 4.85 0.11 14.47
CA LYS A 76 4.82 1.57 14.30
C LYS A 76 3.70 2.01 13.34
N LYS A 77 3.59 1.36 12.19
CA LYS A 77 2.57 1.69 11.18
C LYS A 77 1.16 1.44 11.69
N LEU A 78 0.94 0.29 12.33
CA LEU A 78 -0.38 -0.08 12.82
C LEU A 78 -0.85 0.82 13.96
N ARG A 79 0.05 1.19 14.89
CA ARG A 79 -0.25 2.17 15.94
C ARG A 79 -0.66 3.52 15.34
N ALA A 80 0.12 4.02 14.38
CA ALA A 80 -0.23 5.26 13.68
C ALA A 80 -1.58 5.18 12.94
N VAL A 81 -1.90 4.03 12.32
CA VAL A 81 -3.23 3.81 11.69
C VAL A 81 -4.34 3.82 12.75
N ILE A 82 -4.15 3.19 13.90
CA ILE A 82 -5.13 3.15 14.99
C ILE A 82 -5.40 4.55 15.52
N ASP A 83 -4.33 5.33 15.76
CA ASP A 83 -4.42 6.70 16.26
C ASP A 83 -5.15 7.61 15.26
N LEU A 84 -4.77 7.56 13.98
CA LEU A 84 -5.41 8.34 12.91
C LEU A 84 -6.86 7.93 12.65
N ALA A 85 -7.19 6.65 12.82
CA ALA A 85 -8.55 6.15 12.69
C ALA A 85 -9.42 6.46 13.92
N GLY A 86 -8.82 6.92 15.03
CA GLY A 86 -9.55 7.23 16.26
C GLY A 86 -10.12 6.00 16.97
N VAL A 87 -9.50 4.82 16.80
CA VAL A 87 -10.00 3.55 17.35
C VAL A 87 -9.14 2.99 18.49
N GLY A 88 -8.41 3.87 19.19
CA GLY A 88 -7.55 3.47 20.32
C GLY A 88 -8.31 2.81 21.48
N SER A 89 -9.61 3.10 21.63
CA SER A 89 -10.51 2.45 22.59
C SER A 89 -11.03 1.09 22.14
N GLY A 90 -10.62 0.61 20.96
CA GLY A 90 -11.11 -0.62 20.34
C GLY A 90 -12.12 -0.39 19.21
N CYS A 91 -12.33 -1.42 18.41
CA CYS A 91 -13.32 -1.43 17.33
C CYS A 91 -13.74 -2.86 16.97
N ASP A 92 -14.73 -2.98 16.09
CA ASP A 92 -15.14 -4.29 15.57
C ASP A 92 -13.99 -5.00 14.87
N LYS A 93 -13.93 -6.33 15.07
CA LYS A 93 -12.94 -7.21 14.42
C LYS A 93 -12.85 -7.01 12.91
N ALA A 94 -13.97 -6.75 12.24
CA ALA A 94 -13.98 -6.49 10.80
C ALA A 94 -13.20 -5.21 10.44
N VAL A 95 -13.41 -4.13 11.20
CA VAL A 95 -12.71 -2.85 11.03
C VAL A 95 -11.22 -3.01 11.31
N GLY A 96 -10.86 -3.65 12.43
CA GLY A 96 -9.45 -3.87 12.78
C GLY A 96 -8.69 -4.70 11.75
N VAL A 97 -9.31 -5.72 11.18
CA VAL A 97 -8.70 -6.50 10.08
C VAL A 97 -8.43 -5.63 8.84
N LEU A 98 -9.33 -4.69 8.52
CA LEU A 98 -9.11 -3.75 7.40
C LEU A 98 -8.00 -2.74 7.71
N LEU A 99 -7.94 -2.20 8.93
CA LEU A 99 -6.87 -1.30 9.39
C LEU A 99 -5.50 -1.99 9.39
N TYR A 100 -5.45 -3.25 9.84
CA TYR A 100 -4.25 -4.08 9.75
C TYR A 100 -3.77 -4.26 8.31
N LYS A 101 -4.71 -4.43 7.37
CA LYS A 101 -4.41 -4.52 5.94
C LYS A 101 -3.80 -3.21 5.41
N VAL A 102 -4.27 -2.06 5.87
CA VAL A 102 -3.66 -0.75 5.52
C VAL A 102 -2.20 -0.72 5.99
N ALA A 103 -1.95 -1.03 7.26
CA ALA A 103 -0.61 -0.97 7.85
C ALA A 103 0.40 -1.91 7.16
N THR A 104 -0.06 -3.06 6.68
CA THR A 104 0.80 -4.08 6.05
C THR A 104 1.00 -3.88 4.54
N VAL A 105 0.00 -3.36 3.83
CA VAL A 105 0.08 -3.17 2.36
C VAL A 105 0.72 -1.84 1.99
N VAL A 106 0.49 -0.78 2.76
CA VAL A 106 1.05 0.55 2.46
C VAL A 106 2.53 0.58 2.85
N LYS A 107 3.39 0.38 1.84
CA LYS A 107 4.86 0.32 2.02
C LYS A 107 5.43 1.67 2.45
N LYS A 108 5.07 2.74 1.74
CA LYS A 108 5.50 4.12 1.96
C LYS A 108 4.47 4.85 2.83
N PHE A 109 4.36 4.44 4.10
CA PHE A 109 3.36 4.98 5.02
C PHE A 109 3.53 6.50 5.23
N GLU A 110 4.77 6.97 5.34
CA GLU A 110 5.10 8.40 5.51
C GLU A 110 4.74 9.26 4.28
N GLU A 111 4.62 8.65 3.09
CA GLU A 111 4.23 9.36 1.86
C GLU A 111 2.70 9.31 1.63
N ALA A 112 1.98 8.50 2.41
CA ALA A 112 0.55 8.32 2.28
C ALA A 112 -0.21 9.49 2.92
N LYS A 113 -0.35 10.58 2.15
CA LYS A 113 -1.10 11.77 2.53
C LYS A 113 -2.59 11.47 2.70
N HIS A 114 -3.28 12.28 3.51
CA HIS A 114 -4.74 12.25 3.72
C HIS A 114 -5.28 10.97 4.37
N MET A 115 -4.42 10.18 5.05
CA MET A 115 -4.84 9.01 5.83
C MET A 115 -5.92 9.35 6.87
N ASP A 116 -5.80 10.51 7.52
CA ASP A 116 -6.79 11.09 8.43
C ASP A 116 -8.18 11.23 7.81
N LYS A 117 -8.26 11.47 6.49
CA LYS A 117 -9.53 11.60 5.76
C LYS A 117 -10.03 10.28 5.20
N ILE A 118 -9.12 9.35 4.88
CA ILE A 118 -9.44 8.08 4.22
C ILE A 118 -9.81 6.98 5.22
N LEU A 119 -9.12 6.89 6.37
CA LEU A 119 -9.40 5.87 7.39
C LEU A 119 -10.82 5.94 7.96
N PRO A 120 -11.46 7.12 8.13
CA PRO A 120 -12.88 7.21 8.49
C PRO A 120 -13.84 6.45 7.57
N TYR A 121 -13.50 6.23 6.29
CA TYR A 121 -14.32 5.42 5.39
C TYR A 121 -14.31 3.93 5.76
N ILE A 122 -13.26 3.47 6.43
CA ILE A 122 -13.16 2.10 6.94
C ILE A 122 -13.96 2.00 8.24
N THR A 123 -13.74 2.92 9.19
CA THR A 123 -14.40 2.88 10.50
C THR A 123 -15.90 3.15 10.42
N SER A 124 -16.37 3.95 9.45
CA SER A 124 -17.80 4.16 9.18
C SER A 124 -18.48 3.04 8.37
N GLY A 125 -17.75 1.98 7.98
CA GLY A 125 -18.32 0.87 7.22
C GLY A 125 -18.71 1.20 5.78
N LYS A 126 -18.25 2.34 5.24
CA LYS A 126 -18.46 2.73 3.83
C LYS A 126 -17.71 1.84 2.83
N VAL A 127 -16.64 1.17 3.28
CA VAL A 127 -15.87 0.19 2.53
C VAL A 127 -16.25 -1.22 2.98
N LYS A 128 -17.08 -1.91 2.18
CA LYS A 128 -17.65 -3.21 2.53
C LYS A 128 -17.01 -4.38 1.77
N SER A 129 -16.50 -4.14 0.57
CA SER A 129 -16.00 -5.19 -0.31
C SER A 129 -14.48 -5.24 -0.44
N ASN A 130 -13.94 -6.42 -0.73
CA ASN A 130 -12.51 -6.61 -0.99
C ASN A 130 -12.01 -5.76 -2.17
N GLN A 131 -12.86 -5.49 -3.15
CA GLN A 131 -12.54 -4.66 -4.31
C GLN A 131 -12.44 -3.18 -3.94
N GLN A 132 -13.40 -2.69 -3.15
CA GLN A 132 -13.37 -1.32 -2.60
C GLN A 132 -12.12 -1.13 -1.74
N MET A 133 -11.80 -2.10 -0.88
CA MET A 133 -10.58 -2.06 -0.07
C MET A 133 -9.30 -2.05 -0.92
N ALA A 134 -9.24 -2.86 -1.99
CA ALA A 134 -8.09 -2.87 -2.89
C ALA A 134 -7.93 -1.55 -3.65
N ALA A 135 -9.05 -0.87 -4.00
CA ALA A 135 -9.02 0.45 -4.62
C ALA A 135 -8.56 1.53 -3.62
N LEU A 136 -9.07 1.50 -2.38
CA LEU A 136 -8.65 2.41 -1.32
C LEU A 136 -7.14 2.31 -1.05
N LEU A 137 -6.59 1.10 -0.96
CA LEU A 137 -5.15 0.90 -0.79
C LEU A 137 -4.34 1.50 -1.94
N LYS A 138 -4.85 1.43 -3.17
CA LYS A 138 -4.21 2.05 -4.34
C LYS A 138 -4.24 3.56 -4.25
N GLU A 139 -5.35 4.17 -3.87
CA GLU A 139 -5.44 5.63 -3.70
C GLU A 139 -4.48 6.12 -2.61
N LEU A 140 -4.36 5.39 -1.49
CA LEU A 140 -3.38 5.68 -0.43
C LEU A 140 -1.94 5.62 -0.92
N THR A 141 -1.61 4.72 -1.86
CA THR A 141 -0.25 4.62 -2.43
C THR A 141 0.05 5.68 -3.49
N LYS A 142 -0.97 6.28 -4.13
CA LYS A 142 -0.77 7.30 -5.16
C LYS A 142 -0.46 8.68 -4.56
N GLY A 143 -0.94 8.96 -3.36
CA GLY A 143 -0.62 10.18 -2.60
C GLY A 143 -0.81 11.49 -3.37
N PRO A 144 -2.03 11.80 -3.87
CA PRO A 144 -2.26 13.08 -4.53
C PRO A 144 -2.00 14.25 -3.57
N ALA A 145 -1.51 15.38 -4.09
CA ALA A 145 -1.22 16.56 -3.29
C ALA A 145 -2.48 17.12 -2.60
N THR A 146 -3.64 17.01 -3.26
CA THR A 146 -4.96 17.41 -2.76
C THR A 146 -5.89 16.20 -2.65
N PHE A 147 -6.75 16.20 -1.63
CA PHE A 147 -7.77 15.19 -1.45
C PHE A 147 -9.11 15.70 -1.97
N ASP A 148 -9.60 15.08 -3.05
CA ASP A 148 -10.95 15.26 -3.55
C ASP A 148 -11.80 14.07 -3.09
N ALA A 149 -12.73 14.34 -2.18
CA ALA A 149 -13.62 13.33 -1.61
C ALA A 149 -14.51 12.68 -2.69
N ALA A 150 -15.05 13.46 -3.63
CA ALA A 150 -15.95 12.93 -4.66
C ALA A 150 -15.21 12.03 -5.64
N ALA A 151 -14.00 12.44 -6.06
CA ALA A 151 -13.14 11.60 -6.89
C ALA A 151 -12.71 10.33 -6.15
N PHE A 152 -12.35 10.44 -4.87
CA PHE A 152 -11.98 9.30 -4.03
C PHE A 152 -13.14 8.31 -3.88
N GLU A 153 -14.34 8.78 -3.52
CA GLU A 153 -15.53 7.96 -3.35
C GLU A 153 -15.86 7.22 -4.65
N LYS A 154 -15.83 7.92 -5.79
CA LYS A 154 -16.02 7.31 -7.13
C LYS A 154 -14.95 6.27 -7.47
N ASN A 155 -13.69 6.58 -7.22
CA ASN A 155 -12.56 5.70 -7.54
C ASN A 155 -12.54 4.43 -6.68
N CYS A 156 -12.99 4.55 -5.43
CA CYS A 156 -13.06 3.46 -4.46
C CYS A 156 -14.41 2.74 -4.46
N GLY A 157 -15.42 3.25 -5.18
CA GLY A 157 -16.76 2.68 -5.22
C GLY A 157 -17.51 2.81 -3.91
N VAL A 158 -17.22 3.85 -3.11
CA VAL A 158 -17.93 4.14 -1.87
C VAL A 158 -19.40 4.42 -2.19
N GLY A 159 -20.31 3.82 -1.42
CA GLY A 159 -21.75 3.93 -1.64
C GLY A 159 -22.28 3.11 -2.82
N VAL A 160 -21.42 2.46 -3.61
CA VAL A 160 -21.85 1.53 -4.65
C VAL A 160 -22.09 0.17 -4.03
N GLU A 161 -23.35 -0.24 -3.99
CA GLU A 161 -23.78 -1.57 -3.56
C GLU A 161 -24.42 -2.27 -4.76
N VAL A 162 -23.79 -3.34 -5.24
CA VAL A 162 -24.31 -4.10 -6.38
C VAL A 162 -25.07 -5.29 -5.85
N THR A 163 -26.39 -5.31 -6.07
CA THR A 163 -27.25 -6.40 -5.62
C THR A 163 -27.16 -7.61 -6.55
N ALA A 164 -27.60 -8.78 -6.07
CA ALA A 164 -27.69 -9.97 -6.91
C ALA A 164 -28.63 -9.77 -8.12
N GLU A 165 -29.65 -8.93 -7.99
CA GLU A 165 -30.54 -8.57 -9.10
C GLU A 165 -29.82 -7.73 -10.16
N ASP A 166 -29.01 -6.76 -9.74
CA ASP A 166 -28.21 -5.93 -10.65
C ASP A 166 -27.19 -6.77 -11.41
N VAL A 167 -26.58 -7.76 -10.73
CA VAL A 167 -25.70 -8.74 -11.36
C VAL A 167 -26.45 -9.51 -12.46
N LYS A 168 -27.63 -10.06 -12.14
CA LYS A 168 -28.46 -10.80 -13.12
C LYS A 168 -28.85 -9.93 -14.31
N LYS A 169 -29.37 -8.73 -14.06
CA LYS A 169 -29.79 -7.77 -15.11
C LYS A 169 -28.62 -7.39 -16.02
N THR A 170 -27.47 -7.08 -15.44
CA THR A 170 -26.27 -6.70 -16.19
C THR A 170 -25.74 -7.85 -17.03
N ILE A 171 -25.71 -9.07 -16.47
CA ILE A 171 -25.29 -10.27 -17.22
C ILE A 171 -26.27 -10.53 -18.36
N ALA A 172 -27.59 -10.50 -18.13
CA ALA A 172 -28.58 -10.71 -19.18
C ALA A 172 -28.43 -9.71 -20.32
N LYS A 173 -28.25 -8.42 -20.01
CA LYS A 173 -28.01 -7.37 -21.01
C LYS A 173 -26.76 -7.66 -21.85
N ILE A 174 -25.64 -7.96 -21.20
CA ILE A 174 -24.37 -8.26 -21.91
C ILE A 174 -24.51 -9.53 -22.75
N PHE A 175 -25.27 -10.53 -22.29
CA PHE A 175 -25.51 -11.75 -23.06
C PHE A 175 -26.34 -11.48 -24.32
N GLU A 176 -27.42 -10.69 -24.22
CA GLU A 176 -28.21 -10.31 -25.40
C GLU A 176 -27.39 -9.49 -26.41
N GLU A 177 -26.59 -8.52 -25.94
CA GLU A 177 -25.67 -7.74 -26.80
C GLU A 177 -24.60 -8.61 -27.52
N ASN A 178 -24.32 -9.80 -27.00
CA ASN A 178 -23.27 -10.70 -27.51
C ASN A 178 -23.83 -12.04 -27.98
N LYS A 179 -25.15 -12.14 -28.17
CA LYS A 179 -25.87 -13.40 -28.40
C LYS A 179 -25.40 -14.12 -29.65
N GLU A 180 -25.31 -13.40 -30.77
CA GLU A 180 -24.87 -13.97 -32.05
C GLU A 180 -23.46 -14.56 -31.94
N ALA A 181 -22.52 -13.80 -31.40
CA ALA A 181 -21.14 -14.24 -31.19
C ALA A 181 -21.04 -15.40 -30.18
N LEU A 182 -21.89 -15.43 -29.15
CA LEU A 182 -21.97 -16.53 -28.19
C LEU A 182 -22.51 -17.81 -28.84
N LEU A 183 -23.52 -17.73 -29.71
CA LEU A 183 -24.06 -18.90 -30.39
C LEU A 183 -23.08 -19.46 -31.44
N GLU A 184 -22.43 -18.58 -32.20
CA GLU A 184 -21.46 -18.95 -33.23
C GLU A 184 -20.19 -19.58 -32.63
N LYS A 185 -19.57 -18.90 -31.66
CA LYS A 185 -18.25 -19.27 -31.10
C LYS A 185 -18.36 -20.04 -29.79
N ARG A 186 -19.58 -20.26 -29.30
CA ARG A 186 -19.89 -21.04 -28.09
C ARG A 186 -18.97 -20.68 -26.92
N TYR A 187 -18.35 -21.69 -26.31
CA TYR A 187 -17.47 -21.53 -25.15
C TYR A 187 -16.13 -20.86 -25.47
N ALA A 188 -15.73 -20.73 -26.73
CA ALA A 188 -14.50 -20.00 -27.08
C ALA A 188 -14.65 -18.48 -26.85
N TYR A 189 -15.87 -17.94 -26.97
CA TYR A 189 -16.14 -16.51 -26.77
C TYR A 189 -16.40 -16.11 -25.31
N GLN A 190 -16.54 -17.09 -24.41
CA GLN A 190 -16.84 -16.85 -22.98
C GLN A 190 -15.85 -15.89 -22.32
N GLY A 191 -14.57 -15.91 -22.72
CA GLY A 191 -13.53 -15.07 -22.13
C GLY A 191 -13.77 -13.58 -22.41
N VAL A 192 -14.22 -13.24 -23.61
CA VAL A 192 -14.52 -11.87 -24.02
C VAL A 192 -15.74 -11.36 -23.25
N VAL A 193 -16.83 -12.14 -23.21
CA VAL A 193 -18.06 -11.79 -22.50
C VAL A 193 -17.80 -11.67 -20.99
N SER A 194 -17.04 -12.61 -20.42
CA SER A 194 -16.63 -12.57 -19.01
C SER A 194 -15.78 -11.33 -18.68
N GLY A 195 -14.97 -10.85 -19.63
CA GLY A 195 -14.26 -9.58 -19.52
C GLY A 195 -15.20 -8.39 -19.43
N LYS A 196 -16.19 -8.31 -20.33
CA LYS A 196 -17.22 -7.26 -20.33
C LYS A 196 -18.01 -7.23 -19.02
N VAL A 197 -18.45 -8.40 -18.55
CA VAL A 197 -19.18 -8.54 -17.27
C VAL A 197 -18.35 -8.05 -16.10
N ARG A 198 -17.06 -8.43 -16.01
CA ARG A 198 -16.18 -7.94 -14.93
C ARG A 198 -15.97 -6.43 -14.96
N SER A 199 -15.87 -5.84 -16.14
CA SER A 199 -15.74 -4.38 -16.28
C SER A 199 -17.00 -3.64 -15.84
N ALA A 200 -18.18 -4.16 -16.19
CA ALA A 200 -19.46 -3.56 -15.81
C ALA A 200 -19.76 -3.74 -14.31
N LEU A 201 -19.43 -4.89 -13.74
CA LEU A 201 -19.70 -5.25 -12.34
C LEU A 201 -18.44 -5.13 -11.47
N LYS A 202 -17.71 -4.02 -11.61
CA LYS A 202 -16.40 -3.80 -10.96
C LYS A 202 -16.44 -3.91 -9.43
N TRP A 203 -17.57 -3.53 -8.81
CA TRP A 203 -17.77 -3.49 -7.35
C TRP A 203 -18.61 -4.64 -6.81
N ALA A 204 -19.04 -5.57 -7.67
CA ALA A 204 -19.88 -6.68 -7.30
C ALA A 204 -19.10 -7.85 -6.70
N ASP A 205 -19.77 -8.66 -5.87
CA ASP A 205 -19.19 -9.89 -5.33
C ASP A 205 -18.78 -10.85 -6.46
N GLY A 206 -17.47 -11.12 -6.56
CA GLY A 206 -16.91 -11.91 -7.65
C GLY A 206 -17.43 -13.34 -7.69
N LYS A 207 -17.78 -13.92 -6.53
CA LYS A 207 -18.35 -15.27 -6.45
C LYS A 207 -19.75 -15.28 -7.05
N THR A 208 -20.59 -14.34 -6.66
CA THR A 208 -21.95 -14.15 -7.19
C THR A 208 -21.90 -13.91 -8.69
N VAL A 209 -21.06 -12.97 -9.17
CA VAL A 209 -20.89 -12.71 -10.61
C VAL A 209 -20.50 -13.98 -11.37
N HIS A 210 -19.55 -14.76 -10.85
CA HIS A 210 -19.09 -15.99 -11.50
C HIS A 210 -20.17 -17.08 -11.56
N GLN A 211 -20.90 -17.26 -10.46
CA GLN A 211 -22.01 -18.22 -10.38
C GLN A 211 -23.12 -17.86 -11.38
N GLU A 212 -23.54 -16.59 -11.41
CA GLU A 212 -24.59 -16.13 -12.32
C GLU A 212 -24.16 -16.17 -13.78
N PHE A 213 -22.91 -15.80 -14.06
CA PHE A 213 -22.34 -15.90 -15.41
C PHE A 213 -22.33 -17.35 -15.90
N THR A 214 -21.86 -18.28 -15.07
CA THR A 214 -21.75 -19.70 -15.45
C THR A 214 -23.14 -20.32 -15.65
N ARG A 215 -24.10 -19.96 -14.78
CA ARG A 215 -25.50 -20.38 -14.94
C ARG A 215 -26.10 -19.86 -16.24
N ALA A 216 -25.97 -18.56 -16.54
CA ALA A 216 -26.48 -17.94 -17.75
C ALA A 216 -25.84 -18.53 -19.02
N LEU A 217 -24.52 -18.77 -18.99
CA LEU A 217 -23.78 -19.40 -20.08
C LEU A 217 -24.25 -20.83 -20.35
N LYS A 218 -24.40 -21.63 -19.29
CA LYS A 218 -24.91 -23.01 -19.43
C LYS A 218 -26.35 -23.03 -19.95
N ALA A 219 -27.20 -22.13 -19.48
CA ALA A 219 -28.58 -22.02 -19.96
C ALA A 219 -28.67 -21.67 -21.46
N MET A 220 -27.77 -20.83 -21.96
CA MET A 220 -27.75 -20.41 -23.37
C MET A 220 -27.09 -21.44 -24.30
N LEU A 221 -25.95 -22.03 -23.89
CA LEU A 221 -25.13 -22.87 -24.77
C LEU A 221 -25.29 -24.38 -24.54
N GLY A 222 -25.93 -24.80 -23.44
CA GLY A 222 -25.95 -26.18 -22.98
C GLY A 222 -24.61 -26.62 -22.38
N GLU A 223 -24.40 -27.93 -22.24
CA GLU A 223 -23.15 -28.47 -21.69
C GLU A 223 -21.96 -28.29 -22.65
N ARG A 224 -20.74 -28.31 -22.10
CA ARG A 224 -19.53 -28.28 -22.93
C ARG A 224 -19.35 -29.61 -23.64
N THR A 225 -19.18 -29.56 -24.95
CA THR A 225 -18.91 -30.74 -25.77
C THR A 225 -17.41 -30.88 -26.09
N GLU A 226 -17.01 -32.01 -26.68
CA GLU A 226 -15.63 -32.26 -27.11
C GLU A 226 -15.14 -31.25 -28.18
N THR A 227 -16.04 -30.67 -28.98
CA THR A 227 -15.71 -29.61 -29.96
C THR A 227 -15.34 -28.30 -29.27
N ASP A 228 -16.00 -27.96 -28.16
CA ASP A 228 -15.68 -26.78 -27.35
C ASP A 228 -14.30 -26.89 -26.66
N LYS A 229 -13.90 -28.12 -26.26
CA LYS A 229 -12.58 -28.38 -25.66
C LYS A 229 -11.44 -28.17 -26.66
N LYS A 230 -11.62 -28.55 -27.93
CA LYS A 230 -10.62 -28.40 -29.00
C LYS A 230 -10.45 -26.93 -29.43
N ALA A 231 -11.51 -26.12 -29.39
CA ALA A 231 -11.45 -24.70 -29.72
C ALA A 231 -10.74 -23.85 -28.64
N GLY A 232 -10.75 -24.29 -27.37
CA GLY A 232 -10.10 -23.61 -26.25
C GLY A 232 -8.59 -23.82 -26.15
N SER A 233 -8.03 -24.84 -26.83
CA SER A 233 -6.58 -25.02 -26.89
C SER A 233 -5.98 -24.04 -27.91
N LYS A 234 -5.29 -23.00 -27.44
CA LYS A 234 -4.42 -22.17 -28.29
C LYS A 234 -3.58 -23.10 -29.19
N PRO A 235 -3.47 -22.82 -30.50
CA PRO A 235 -2.51 -23.53 -31.33
C PRO A 235 -1.12 -23.40 -30.69
N LYS A 236 -0.49 -24.54 -30.36
CA LYS A 236 0.96 -24.55 -30.11
C LYS A 236 1.57 -23.95 -31.36
N LYS A 237 2.15 -22.74 -31.26
CA LYS A 237 2.97 -22.17 -32.33
C LYS A 237 3.98 -23.24 -32.71
N ALA A 238 3.77 -23.84 -33.88
CA ALA A 238 4.74 -24.73 -34.48
C ALA A 238 6.05 -23.94 -34.58
N LYS A 239 7.09 -24.41 -33.88
CA LYS A 239 8.46 -23.98 -34.11
C LYS A 239 8.76 -24.27 -35.58
N LYS A 240 8.67 -23.25 -36.43
CA LYS A 240 9.10 -23.33 -37.82
C LYS A 240 10.62 -23.49 -37.79
N GLY A 241 11.08 -24.68 -38.18
CA GLY A 241 12.49 -25.02 -38.26
C GLY A 241 13.20 -24.10 -39.26
N ALA A 242 14.33 -23.54 -38.82
CA ALA A 242 15.33 -22.98 -39.71
C ALA A 242 16.45 -24.01 -39.84
N LYS A 243 16.31 -24.90 -40.84
CA LYS A 243 17.44 -25.64 -41.41
C LYS A 243 18.11 -24.70 -42.41
N LYS A 244 19.29 -24.16 -42.07
CA LYS A 244 20.25 -23.66 -43.06
C LYS A 244 21.55 -24.43 -42.85
N GLY A 245 21.86 -25.29 -43.81
CA GLY A 245 23.12 -26.00 -43.87
C GLY A 245 24.28 -25.11 -44.33
N GLY A 246 25.49 -25.57 -44.00
CA GLY A 246 26.74 -25.46 -44.75
C GLY A 246 27.26 -24.06 -45.10
N LYS A 247 28.49 -23.73 -44.67
CA LYS A 247 29.71 -24.05 -45.42
C LYS A 247 30.96 -23.68 -44.60
N ALA A 248 32.02 -24.42 -44.86
CA ALA A 248 33.37 -24.33 -44.33
C ALA A 248 34.06 -22.96 -44.50
N ALA A 249 34.94 -22.64 -43.56
CA ALA A 249 36.35 -22.28 -43.77
C ALA A 249 37.08 -22.45 -42.44
#